data_AF-A0A3D3JMW7-F1
#
_entry.id   AF-A0A3D3JMW7-F1
#
_cell.length_a   1.000
_cell.length_b   1.000
_cell.length_c   1.000
_cell.angle_alpha   90.00
_cell.angle_beta   90.00
_cell.angle_gamma   90.00
#
_symmetry.space_group_name_H-M   'P 1'
#
loop_
_entity.id
_entity.type
_entity.pdbx_description
1 polymer ?
#
loop_
_entity_poly.entity_id
_entity_poly.type
_entity_poly.pdbx_seq_one_letter_code
_entity_poly.pdbx_strand_id
1 'polypeptide(L)'
;MKLNVQLQYPGWQRAGGTHIRGCPWLDGVRLDAARLDDLWKGLGWRDAVALVQACDGHFAAVRDDGAGLLLVCDGIRSIPLFYAARNDERRVSDNPRLLTEDVDDLDDLSIAEFLMAGQVSNRYTLLPDVGQVQAGEAVMLSADSGEIDRYRYFLFQHVAPFIADQETAAQRWDELFQRVIERGVESIDGRTIALPLSGGRDSRLIALMLKRLGYDNVICYGYGQPGNDESVIAEQVAEKLQFRWEFVPYSHEQWYEWFRLPECQ
;
A
#
# COMPACT_ATOMS: atom_id res chain seq x y z
N MET A 1 18.94 -24.11 -6.41
CA MET A 1 18.31 -22.88 -6.89
C MET A 1 18.63 -21.73 -5.95
N LYS A 2 18.92 -20.53 -6.45
CA LYS A 2 19.28 -19.37 -5.65
C LYS A 2 18.03 -18.52 -5.38
N LEU A 3 17.81 -18.19 -4.11
CA LEU A 3 16.76 -17.28 -3.68
C LEU A 3 17.37 -15.91 -3.40
N ASN A 4 16.72 -14.85 -3.88
CA ASN A 4 17.24 -13.50 -3.80
C ASN A 4 16.11 -12.51 -3.49
N VAL A 5 16.16 -11.91 -2.30
CA VAL A 5 15.21 -10.89 -1.86
C VAL A 5 15.95 -9.56 -1.76
N GLN A 6 15.56 -8.58 -2.57
CA GLN A 6 16.14 -7.24 -2.59
C GLN A 6 15.04 -6.19 -2.42
N LEU A 7 14.87 -5.71 -1.19
CA LEU A 7 13.84 -4.75 -0.81
C LEU A 7 14.51 -3.41 -0.47
N GLN A 8 14.34 -2.39 -1.31
CA GLN A 8 15.10 -1.14 -1.26
C GLN A 8 14.40 0.00 -0.53
N TYR A 9 13.07 0.06 -0.56
CA TYR A 9 12.36 1.19 0.03
C TYR A 9 12.39 1.13 1.57
N PRO A 10 12.35 2.29 2.26
CA PRO A 10 12.39 2.30 3.71
C PRO A 10 11.12 1.70 4.34
N GLY A 11 11.27 1.17 5.56
CA GLY A 11 10.17 0.66 6.37
C GLY A 11 10.00 -0.86 6.34
N TRP A 12 10.82 -1.60 5.59
CA TRP A 12 10.92 -3.05 5.74
C TRP A 12 11.55 -3.42 7.08
N GLN A 13 10.85 -4.23 7.85
CA GLN A 13 11.35 -4.91 9.04
C GLN A 13 11.71 -6.35 8.66
N ARG A 14 12.67 -6.94 9.36
CA ARG A 14 13.11 -8.32 9.12
C ARG A 14 13.34 -9.07 10.42
N ALA A 15 12.85 -10.31 10.47
CA ALA A 15 13.19 -11.30 11.49
C ALA A 15 13.26 -12.68 10.81
N GLY A 16 14.34 -13.43 11.04
CA GLY A 16 14.55 -14.71 10.37
C GLY A 16 14.51 -14.57 8.84
N GLY A 17 13.65 -15.38 8.21
CA GLY A 17 13.36 -15.37 6.77
C GLY A 17 12.22 -14.42 6.38
N THR A 18 11.56 -13.79 7.36
CA THR A 18 10.38 -12.96 7.17
C THR A 18 10.74 -11.49 7.04
N HIS A 19 10.22 -10.87 6.00
CA HIS A 19 10.26 -9.43 5.75
C HIS A 19 8.83 -8.91 5.74
N ILE A 20 8.61 -7.74 6.34
CA ILE A 20 7.31 -7.10 6.37
C ILE A 20 7.45 -5.59 6.28
N ARG A 21 6.56 -4.95 5.53
CA ARG A 21 6.42 -3.49 5.49
C ARG A 21 4.96 -3.13 5.65
N GLY A 22 4.68 -2.03 6.33
CA GLY A 22 3.33 -1.63 6.70
C GLY A 22 2.93 -2.07 8.11
N CYS A 23 1.63 -2.11 8.37
CA CYS A 23 1.04 -2.36 9.69
C CYS A 23 -0.12 -3.35 9.57
N PRO A 24 0.13 -4.66 9.50
CA PRO A 24 -0.91 -5.66 9.67
C PRO A 24 -1.36 -5.75 11.12
N TRP A 25 -2.65 -6.00 11.31
CA TRP A 25 -3.30 -6.16 12.61
C TRP A 25 -4.06 -7.48 12.62
N LEU A 26 -3.72 -8.37 13.55
CA LEU A 26 -4.46 -9.60 13.79
C LEU A 26 -5.11 -9.52 15.16
N ASP A 27 -6.44 -9.61 15.22
CA ASP A 27 -7.23 -9.54 16.45
C ASP A 27 -6.88 -8.32 17.34
N GLY A 28 -6.68 -7.17 16.71
CA GLY A 28 -6.33 -5.91 17.40
C GLY A 28 -4.86 -5.79 17.80
N VAL A 29 -4.02 -6.77 17.47
CA VAL A 29 -2.58 -6.75 17.76
C VAL A 29 -1.79 -6.46 16.49
N ARG A 30 -0.98 -5.39 16.50
CA ARG A 30 -0.04 -5.12 15.41
C ARG A 30 1.01 -6.21 15.33
N LEU A 31 1.24 -6.74 14.12
CA LEU A 31 2.31 -7.70 13.88
C LEU A 31 3.55 -6.97 13.35
N ASP A 32 4.68 -7.22 13.99
CA ASP A 32 6.00 -6.88 13.48
C ASP A 32 6.62 -8.10 12.77
N ALA A 33 7.84 -7.95 12.26
CA ALA A 33 8.52 -9.04 11.55
C ALA A 33 8.71 -10.27 12.43
N ALA A 34 9.03 -10.10 13.72
CA ALA A 34 9.33 -11.20 14.63
C ALA A 34 8.07 -12.01 14.95
N ARG A 35 6.96 -11.33 15.27
CA ARG A 35 5.67 -12.00 15.51
C ARG A 35 5.16 -12.72 14.27
N LEU A 36 5.31 -12.12 13.09
CA LEU A 36 4.90 -12.77 11.85
C LEU A 36 5.78 -14.00 11.53
N ASP A 37 7.10 -13.90 11.72
CA ASP A 37 8.04 -15.02 11.55
C ASP A 37 7.68 -16.20 12.47
N ASP A 38 7.38 -15.91 13.74
CA ASP A 38 6.96 -16.92 14.73
C ASP A 38 5.63 -17.58 14.33
N LEU A 39 4.63 -16.80 13.89
CA LEU A 39 3.33 -17.32 13.44
C LEU A 39 3.45 -18.17 12.18
N TRP A 40 4.36 -17.83 11.28
CA TRP A 40 4.59 -18.56 10.03
C TRP A 40 5.47 -19.79 10.19
N LYS A 41 6.13 -19.94 11.33
CA LYS A 41 7.09 -21.02 11.57
C LYS A 41 6.43 -22.39 11.45
N GLY A 42 6.95 -23.21 10.55
CA GLY A 42 6.45 -24.57 10.30
C GLY A 42 5.14 -24.64 9.51
N LEU A 43 4.56 -23.50 9.10
CA LEU A 43 3.35 -23.48 8.28
C LEU A 43 3.65 -23.61 6.79
N GLY A 44 2.86 -24.43 6.11
CA GLY A 44 2.77 -24.42 4.65
C GLY A 44 2.30 -23.04 4.16
N TRP A 45 2.67 -22.68 2.93
CA TRP A 45 2.45 -21.32 2.44
C TRP A 45 0.96 -20.94 2.35
N ARG A 46 0.05 -21.89 2.10
CA ARG A 46 -1.40 -21.62 2.10
C ARG A 46 -1.92 -21.30 3.49
N ASP A 47 -1.45 -22.00 4.52
CA ASP A 47 -1.83 -21.74 5.91
C ASP A 47 -1.24 -20.40 6.39
N ALA A 48 0.00 -20.10 5.99
CA ALA A 48 0.62 -18.80 6.22
C ALA A 48 -0.21 -17.65 5.61
N VAL A 49 -0.76 -17.84 4.40
CA VAL A 49 -1.63 -16.86 3.75
C VAL A 49 -3.00 -16.76 4.41
N ALA A 50 -3.56 -17.86 4.95
CA ALA A 50 -4.81 -17.81 5.69
C ALA A 50 -4.73 -16.92 6.95
N LEU A 51 -3.59 -16.93 7.66
CA LEU A 51 -3.34 -15.98 8.75
C LEU A 51 -3.32 -14.53 8.28
N VAL A 52 -2.70 -14.28 7.12
CA VAL A 52 -2.65 -12.95 6.52
C VAL A 52 -4.03 -12.48 6.06
N GLN A 53 -4.87 -13.39 5.55
CA GLN A 53 -6.24 -13.09 5.14
C GLN A 53 -7.10 -12.59 6.32
N ALA A 54 -6.79 -13.02 7.54
CA ALA A 54 -7.46 -12.56 8.75
C ALA A 54 -6.92 -11.19 9.27
N CYS A 55 -5.83 -10.68 8.70
CA CYS A 55 -5.26 -9.41 9.12
C CYS A 55 -5.99 -8.21 8.51
N ASP A 56 -6.24 -7.21 9.35
CA ASP A 56 -6.56 -5.85 8.93
C ASP A 56 -5.27 -5.07 8.60
N GLY A 57 -5.44 -3.92 7.94
CA GLY A 57 -4.37 -2.94 7.73
C GLY A 57 -3.74 -2.99 6.34
N HIS A 58 -2.66 -2.23 6.19
CA HIS A 58 -1.94 -2.07 4.92
C HIS A 58 -0.54 -2.65 5.10
N PHE A 59 -0.14 -3.60 4.26
CA PHE A 59 1.15 -4.26 4.37
C PHE A 59 1.52 -5.06 3.12
N ALA A 60 2.80 -5.39 3.03
CA ALA A 60 3.32 -6.45 2.19
C ALA A 60 4.29 -7.29 3.01
N ALA A 61 4.39 -8.58 2.68
CA ALA A 61 5.28 -9.49 3.37
C ALA A 61 5.98 -10.45 2.40
N VAL A 62 7.22 -10.83 2.74
CA VAL A 62 8.01 -11.83 2.00
C VAL A 62 8.56 -12.84 3.00
N ARG A 63 8.33 -14.13 2.79
CA ARG A 63 8.94 -15.22 3.56
C ARG A 63 9.92 -15.99 2.70
N ASP A 64 11.15 -16.08 3.16
CA ASP A 64 12.18 -17.00 2.65
C ASP A 64 12.36 -18.13 3.67
N ASP A 65 11.93 -19.34 3.31
CA ASP A 65 12.11 -20.54 4.14
C ASP A 65 13.14 -21.52 3.55
N GLY A 66 13.91 -21.10 2.54
CA GLY A 66 14.86 -21.93 1.81
C GLY A 66 14.23 -22.90 0.81
N ALA A 67 12.96 -23.31 1.01
CA ALA A 67 12.21 -24.12 0.06
C ALA A 67 11.52 -23.25 -1.02
N GLY A 68 11.32 -21.96 -0.74
CA GLY A 68 10.83 -21.00 -1.71
C GLY A 68 10.71 -19.59 -1.15
N LEU A 69 10.15 -18.70 -1.98
CA LEU A 69 9.82 -17.33 -1.60
C LEU A 69 8.30 -17.15 -1.67
N LEU A 70 7.67 -16.92 -0.52
CA LEU A 70 6.28 -16.49 -0.44
C LEU A 70 6.22 -14.97 -0.45
N LEU A 71 5.47 -14.38 -1.38
CA LEU A 71 5.17 -12.96 -1.44
C LEU A 71 3.68 -12.75 -1.15
N VAL A 72 3.33 -11.75 -0.36
CA VAL A 72 1.94 -11.43 -0.02
C VAL A 72 1.73 -9.93 -0.07
N CYS A 73 0.70 -9.48 -0.81
CA CYS A 73 0.23 -8.09 -0.81
C CYS A 73 -1.17 -8.01 -0.22
N ASP A 74 -1.41 -7.03 0.66
CA ASP A 74 -2.73 -6.78 1.25
C ASP A 74 -3.87 -6.62 0.22
N GLY A 75 -5.11 -6.56 0.71
CA GLY A 75 -6.32 -6.53 -0.12
C GLY A 75 -6.40 -5.40 -1.14
N ILE A 76 -5.64 -4.32 -0.97
CA ILE A 76 -5.59 -3.16 -1.89
C ILE A 76 -4.22 -2.96 -2.55
N ARG A 77 -3.24 -3.82 -2.25
CA ARG A 77 -1.85 -3.69 -2.70
C ARG A 77 -1.24 -2.34 -2.32
N SER A 78 -1.33 -1.96 -1.04
CA SER A 78 -0.75 -0.68 -0.58
C SER A 78 0.76 -0.58 -0.81
N ILE A 79 1.45 -1.71 -0.79
CA ILE A 79 2.90 -1.83 -1.03
C ILE A 79 3.11 -2.85 -2.16
N PRO A 80 3.50 -2.39 -3.36
CA PRO A 80 3.82 -3.24 -4.49
C PRO A 80 4.97 -4.23 -4.22
N LEU A 81 4.79 -5.47 -4.65
CA LEU A 81 5.84 -6.48 -4.75
C LEU A 81 5.92 -7.04 -6.16
N PHE A 82 7.15 -7.32 -6.59
CA PHE A 82 7.48 -7.83 -7.90
C PHE A 82 8.38 -9.06 -7.77
N TYR A 83 8.34 -9.92 -8.79
CA TYR A 83 9.15 -11.11 -8.86
C TYR A 83 9.63 -11.39 -10.28
N ALA A 84 10.78 -12.05 -10.38
CA ALA A 84 11.29 -12.63 -11.62
C ALA A 84 11.79 -14.05 -11.34
N ALA A 85 11.55 -14.93 -12.31
CA ALA A 85 11.96 -16.31 -12.28
C ALA A 85 12.73 -16.62 -13.56
N ARG A 86 14.06 -16.56 -13.49
CA ARG A 86 14.95 -16.87 -14.62
C ARG A 86 15.95 -17.94 -14.19
N ASN A 87 16.14 -18.95 -15.03
CA ASN A 87 17.07 -20.05 -14.77
C ASN A 87 16.83 -20.67 -13.38
N ASP A 88 17.93 -20.98 -12.68
CA ASP A 88 17.97 -21.44 -11.29
C ASP A 88 17.91 -20.31 -10.25
N GLU A 89 17.39 -19.12 -10.57
CA GLU A 89 17.22 -18.02 -9.62
C GLU A 89 15.76 -17.59 -9.48
N ARG A 90 15.34 -17.31 -8.24
CA ARG A 90 14.08 -16.65 -7.91
C ARG A 90 14.39 -15.34 -7.21
N ARG A 91 13.89 -14.25 -7.78
CA ARG A 91 14.20 -12.88 -7.37
C ARG A 91 12.92 -12.17 -6.97
N VAL A 92 12.98 -11.44 -5.85
CA VAL A 92 11.87 -10.64 -5.31
C VAL A 92 12.37 -9.23 -5.02
N SER A 93 11.55 -8.24 -5.35
CA SER A 93 11.87 -6.84 -5.12
C SER A 93 10.61 -6.00 -4.94
N ASP A 94 10.74 -4.89 -4.22
CA ASP A 94 9.75 -3.80 -4.18
C ASP A 94 9.98 -2.75 -5.28
N ASN A 95 11.03 -2.92 -6.08
CA ASN A 95 11.37 -2.13 -7.26
C ASN A 95 11.58 -3.06 -8.48
N PRO A 96 10.71 -3.01 -9.51
CA PRO A 96 10.77 -3.95 -10.64
C PRO A 96 12.03 -3.77 -11.50
N ARG A 97 12.64 -2.58 -11.51
CA ARG A 97 13.86 -2.30 -12.28
C ARG A 97 15.06 -3.12 -11.82
N LEU A 98 15.05 -3.62 -10.58
CA LEU A 98 16.11 -4.49 -10.07
C LEU A 98 16.00 -5.92 -10.57
N LEU A 99 14.84 -6.30 -11.13
CA LEU A 99 14.54 -7.68 -11.52
C LEU A 99 14.84 -7.94 -13.00
N THR A 100 15.26 -6.92 -13.75
CA THR A 100 15.69 -7.02 -15.14
C THR A 100 17.14 -6.56 -15.28
N GLU A 101 17.84 -7.11 -16.27
CA GLU A 101 19.15 -6.62 -16.71
C GLU A 101 19.03 -5.57 -17.82
N ASP A 102 17.92 -5.62 -18.57
CA ASP A 102 17.59 -4.69 -19.63
C ASP A 102 16.26 -4.00 -19.29
N VAL A 103 16.32 -2.69 -19.03
CA VAL A 103 15.14 -1.88 -18.70
C VAL A 103 14.44 -1.34 -19.94
N ASP A 104 15.08 -1.47 -21.10
CA ASP A 104 14.59 -0.99 -22.39
C ASP A 104 13.95 -2.12 -23.22
N ASP A 105 14.15 -3.38 -22.82
CA ASP A 105 13.40 -4.53 -23.33
C ASP A 105 11.98 -4.54 -22.75
N LEU A 106 11.05 -4.00 -23.53
CA LEU A 106 9.65 -3.81 -23.15
C LEU A 106 8.73 -4.68 -24.00
N ASP A 107 7.69 -5.23 -23.37
CA ASP A 107 6.66 -6.02 -24.05
C ASP A 107 5.71 -5.11 -24.84
N ASP A 108 5.67 -5.26 -26.17
CA ASP A 108 4.87 -4.44 -27.09
C ASP A 108 3.38 -4.42 -26.72
N LEU A 109 2.83 -5.55 -26.27
CA LEU A 109 1.44 -5.65 -25.89
C LEU A 109 1.17 -4.86 -24.60
N SER A 110 2.05 -4.98 -23.62
CA SER A 110 2.01 -4.22 -22.37
C SER A 110 2.21 -2.72 -22.60
N ILE A 111 3.06 -2.33 -23.56
CA ILE A 111 3.20 -0.93 -24.00
C ILE A 111 1.88 -0.43 -24.58
N ALA A 112 1.29 -1.17 -25.52
CA ALA A 112 0.03 -0.79 -26.14
C ALA A 112 -1.08 -0.64 -25.09
N GLU A 113 -1.18 -1.60 -24.16
CA GLU A 113 -2.14 -1.54 -23.05
C GLU A 113 -1.90 -0.31 -22.17
N PHE A 114 -0.65 -0.06 -21.76
CA PHE A 114 -0.30 1.08 -20.92
C PHE A 114 -0.64 2.42 -21.60
N LEU A 115 -0.34 2.56 -22.90
CA LEU A 115 -0.67 3.78 -23.66
C LEU A 115 -2.17 4.01 -23.81
N MET A 116 -2.98 2.94 -23.89
CA MET A 116 -4.43 3.04 -24.04
C MET A 116 -5.17 3.20 -22.70
N ALA A 117 -4.72 2.52 -21.65
CA ALA A 117 -5.43 2.38 -20.38
C ALA A 117 -4.74 3.05 -19.19
N GLY A 118 -3.51 3.56 -19.36
CA GLY A 118 -2.69 4.15 -18.30
C GLY A 118 -2.10 3.13 -17.31
N GLN A 119 -2.27 1.82 -17.58
CA GLN A 119 -1.80 0.72 -16.73
C GLN A 119 -1.62 -0.57 -17.55
N VAL A 120 -0.86 -1.53 -17.00
CA VAL A 120 -0.77 -2.90 -17.50
C VAL A 120 -1.59 -3.81 -16.59
N SER A 121 -2.43 -4.68 -17.16
CA SER A 121 -3.40 -5.45 -16.39
C SER A 121 -2.79 -6.65 -15.65
N ASN A 122 -3.44 -7.03 -14.56
CA ASN A 122 -3.17 -8.23 -13.78
C ASN A 122 -1.72 -8.29 -13.25
N ARG A 123 -1.05 -9.43 -13.45
CA ARG A 123 0.31 -9.69 -12.96
C ARG A 123 1.40 -9.20 -13.91
N TYR A 124 1.05 -8.69 -15.09
CA TYR A 124 2.02 -8.30 -16.10
C TYR A 124 2.60 -6.92 -15.80
N THR A 125 3.77 -6.63 -16.33
CA THR A 125 4.41 -5.31 -16.28
C THR A 125 4.91 -4.97 -17.68
N LEU A 126 5.45 -3.77 -17.88
CA LEU A 126 6.11 -3.43 -19.15
C LEU A 126 7.34 -4.30 -19.42
N LEU A 127 7.94 -4.89 -18.37
CA LEU A 127 9.10 -5.76 -18.48
C LEU A 127 8.61 -7.21 -18.66
N PRO A 128 9.00 -7.91 -19.75
CA PRO A 128 8.40 -9.18 -20.14
C PRO A 128 8.59 -10.30 -19.10
N ASP A 129 9.72 -10.29 -18.39
CA ASP A 129 10.07 -11.33 -17.40
C ASP A 129 9.84 -10.93 -15.94
N VAL A 130 9.20 -9.78 -15.71
CA VAL A 130 8.89 -9.29 -14.36
C VAL A 130 7.39 -9.36 -14.13
N GLY A 131 7.01 -10.20 -13.18
CA GLY A 131 5.64 -10.28 -12.67
C GLY A 131 5.45 -9.37 -11.46
N GLN A 132 4.21 -8.93 -11.26
CA GLN A 132 3.77 -8.25 -10.04
C GLN A 132 2.80 -9.11 -9.24
N VAL A 133 2.86 -9.01 -7.91
CA VAL A 133 1.84 -9.54 -7.01
C VAL A 133 0.64 -8.61 -7.06
N GLN A 134 -0.55 -9.16 -7.26
CA GLN A 134 -1.77 -8.38 -7.39
C GLN A 134 -2.39 -8.06 -6.01
N ALA A 135 -3.40 -7.19 -5.98
CA ALA A 135 -4.15 -6.91 -4.76
C ALA A 135 -4.84 -8.18 -4.23
N GLY A 136 -4.71 -8.42 -2.92
CA GLY A 136 -5.28 -9.60 -2.26
C GLY A 136 -4.72 -10.93 -2.76
N GLU A 137 -3.47 -10.94 -3.24
CA GLU A 137 -2.82 -12.11 -3.81
C GLU A 137 -1.57 -12.49 -3.01
N ALA A 138 -1.35 -13.80 -2.92
CA ALA A 138 -0.09 -14.39 -2.52
C ALA A 138 0.53 -15.17 -3.69
N VAL A 139 1.85 -15.11 -3.81
CA VAL A 139 2.63 -15.81 -4.84
C VAL A 139 3.71 -16.63 -4.15
N MET A 140 3.79 -17.92 -4.48
CA MET A 140 4.85 -18.80 -4.01
C MET A 140 5.79 -19.13 -5.17
N LEU A 141 7.07 -18.79 -5.02
CA LEU A 141 8.16 -19.15 -5.93
C LEU A 141 8.90 -20.36 -5.35
N SER A 142 8.62 -21.54 -5.89
CA SER A 142 9.24 -22.79 -5.44
C SER A 142 10.72 -22.86 -5.84
N ALA A 143 11.59 -23.21 -4.89
CA ALA A 143 13.02 -23.45 -5.13
C ALA A 143 13.29 -24.87 -5.66
N ASP A 144 12.39 -25.82 -5.42
CA ASP A 144 12.60 -27.23 -5.77
C ASP A 144 12.02 -27.56 -7.16
N SER A 145 10.78 -27.13 -7.41
CA SER A 145 10.10 -27.38 -8.69
C SER A 145 10.30 -26.26 -9.71
N GLY A 146 10.71 -25.08 -9.25
CA GLY A 146 10.74 -23.87 -10.06
C GLY A 146 9.35 -23.31 -10.40
N GLU A 147 8.28 -23.91 -9.90
CA GLU A 147 6.92 -23.47 -10.16
C GLU A 147 6.60 -22.13 -9.48
N ILE A 148 5.63 -21.43 -10.05
CA ILE A 148 5.07 -20.19 -9.51
C ILE A 148 3.59 -20.41 -9.25
N ASP A 149 3.27 -20.66 -7.99
CA ASP A 149 1.90 -20.78 -7.53
C ASP A 149 1.33 -19.43 -7.12
N ARG A 150 0.02 -19.25 -7.35
CA ARG A 150 -0.68 -18.02 -7.02
C ARG A 150 -1.97 -18.34 -6.29
N TYR A 151 -2.32 -17.50 -5.32
CA TYR A 151 -3.56 -17.63 -4.58
C TYR A 151 -4.14 -16.25 -4.28
N ARG A 152 -5.29 -15.96 -4.88
CA ARG A 152 -6.09 -14.78 -4.58
C ARG A 152 -6.89 -15.06 -3.30
N TYR A 153 -6.42 -14.58 -2.17
CA TYR A 153 -7.07 -14.77 -0.87
C TYR A 153 -8.08 -13.67 -0.55
N PHE A 154 -8.01 -12.54 -1.26
CA PHE A 154 -9.00 -11.47 -1.16
C PHE A 154 -9.43 -10.97 -2.53
N LEU A 155 -10.74 -10.88 -2.73
CA LEU A 155 -11.36 -10.22 -3.86
C LEU A 155 -12.56 -9.44 -3.33
N PHE A 156 -12.66 -8.16 -3.66
CA PHE A 156 -13.85 -7.40 -3.35
C PHE A 156 -15.03 -7.97 -4.14
N GLN A 157 -16.01 -8.51 -3.42
CA GLN A 157 -17.24 -9.05 -3.98
C GLN A 157 -18.43 -8.29 -3.42
N HIS A 158 -19.41 -8.03 -4.28
CA HIS A 158 -20.71 -7.53 -3.84
C HIS A 158 -21.43 -8.63 -3.05
N VAL A 159 -21.25 -8.62 -1.74
CA VAL A 159 -22.00 -9.46 -0.81
C VAL A 159 -23.39 -8.86 -0.54
N ALA A 160 -24.27 -9.65 0.07
CA ALA A 160 -25.59 -9.17 0.47
C ALA A 160 -25.45 -7.86 1.28
N PRO A 161 -26.28 -6.83 1.00
CA PRO A 161 -26.16 -5.56 1.68
C PRO A 161 -26.45 -5.73 3.16
N PHE A 162 -25.77 -4.95 3.99
CA PHE A 162 -26.18 -4.77 5.37
C PHE A 162 -27.48 -3.95 5.37
N ILE A 163 -28.58 -4.57 5.79
CA ILE A 163 -29.90 -3.92 5.85
C ILE A 163 -30.15 -3.47 7.29
N ALA A 164 -30.27 -2.16 7.47
CA ALA A 164 -30.63 -1.52 8.73
C ALA A 164 -31.31 -0.17 8.46
N ASP A 165 -31.96 0.40 9.47
CA ASP A 165 -32.41 1.80 9.42
C ASP A 165 -31.21 2.77 9.41
N GLN A 166 -31.48 4.04 9.09
CA GLN A 166 -30.43 5.05 8.93
C GLN A 166 -29.62 5.29 10.21
N GLU A 167 -30.26 5.26 11.38
CA GLU A 167 -29.60 5.54 12.66
C GLU A 167 -28.63 4.39 13.00
N THR A 168 -29.12 3.15 12.91
CA THR A 168 -28.30 1.96 13.11
C THR A 168 -27.12 1.88 12.12
N ALA A 169 -27.37 2.21 10.85
CA ALA A 169 -26.32 2.23 9.83
C ALA A 169 -25.27 3.31 10.10
N ALA A 170 -25.69 4.51 10.50
CA ALA A 170 -24.80 5.62 10.84
C ALA A 170 -23.95 5.31 12.07
N GLN A 171 -24.54 4.75 13.12
CA GLN A 171 -23.81 4.33 14.32
C GLN A 171 -22.76 3.27 13.99
N ARG A 172 -23.16 2.23 13.23
CA ARG A 172 -22.22 1.17 12.82
C ARG A 172 -21.07 1.72 11.98
N TRP A 173 -21.36 2.68 11.10
CA TRP A 173 -20.34 3.34 10.29
C TRP A 173 -19.38 4.17 11.15
N ASP A 174 -19.89 4.95 12.11
CA ASP A 174 -19.07 5.74 13.03
C ASP A 174 -18.13 4.84 13.86
N GLU A 175 -18.66 3.75 14.41
CA GLU A 175 -17.86 2.76 15.16
C GLU A 175 -16.78 2.11 14.31
N LEU A 176 -17.10 1.72 13.06
CA LEU A 176 -16.13 1.14 12.14
C LEU A 176 -15.06 2.15 11.75
N PHE A 177 -15.46 3.37 11.42
CA PHE A 177 -14.54 4.41 10.99
C PHE A 177 -13.62 4.83 12.15
N GLN A 178 -14.17 4.98 13.35
CA GLN A 178 -13.39 5.25 14.57
C GLN A 178 -12.31 4.18 14.78
N ARG A 179 -12.65 2.88 14.71
CA ARG A 179 -11.67 1.78 14.84
C ARG A 179 -10.56 1.85 13.79
N VAL A 180 -10.90 2.22 12.55
CA VAL A 180 -9.90 2.37 11.47
C VAL A 180 -8.94 3.52 11.79
N ILE A 181 -9.45 4.68 12.22
CA ILE A 181 -8.59 5.84 12.55
C ILE A 181 -7.78 5.56 13.82
N GLU A 182 -8.32 4.90 14.84
CA GLU A 182 -7.60 4.49 16.05
C GLU A 182 -6.37 3.62 15.71
N ARG A 183 -6.54 2.58 14.88
CA ARG A 183 -5.42 1.77 14.39
C ARG A 183 -4.41 2.59 13.58
N GLY A 184 -4.90 3.54 12.78
CA GLY A 184 -4.07 4.48 12.04
C GLY A 184 -3.19 5.30 12.98
N VAL A 185 -3.80 5.97 13.96
CA VAL A 185 -3.10 6.77 14.98
C VAL A 185 -2.09 5.93 15.76
N GLU A 186 -2.46 4.73 16.19
CA GLU A 186 -1.55 3.81 16.90
C GLU A 186 -0.35 3.42 16.02
N SER A 187 -0.55 3.24 14.71
CA SER A 187 0.55 2.98 13.77
C SER A 187 1.47 4.18 13.54
N ILE A 188 0.96 5.41 13.69
CA ILE A 188 1.73 6.64 13.57
C ILE A 188 2.65 6.84 14.78
N ASP A 189 2.31 6.33 15.96
CA ASP A 189 3.17 6.33 17.15
C ASP A 189 3.68 7.75 17.50
N GLY A 190 2.74 8.70 17.57
CA GLY A 190 3.01 10.10 17.96
C GLY A 190 3.71 10.98 16.91
N ARG A 191 4.12 10.43 15.76
CA ARG A 191 4.75 11.20 14.65
C ARG A 191 3.81 12.23 14.03
N THR A 192 4.34 13.32 13.51
CA THR A 192 3.49 14.34 12.88
C THR A 192 2.78 13.79 11.64
N ILE A 193 1.46 13.99 11.56
CA ILE A 193 0.68 13.67 10.37
C ILE A 193 0.67 14.91 9.46
N ALA A 194 1.22 14.77 8.25
CA ALA A 194 0.99 15.74 7.18
C ALA A 194 -0.30 15.34 6.44
N LEU A 195 -1.40 16.07 6.68
CA LEU A 195 -2.71 15.76 6.12
C LEU A 195 -2.99 16.68 4.91
N PRO A 196 -3.04 16.16 3.67
CA PRO A 196 -3.58 16.92 2.56
C PRO A 196 -5.06 17.19 2.82
N LEU A 197 -5.40 18.46 2.99
CA LEU A 197 -6.75 18.92 3.32
C LEU A 197 -7.31 19.76 2.18
N SER A 198 -8.55 19.47 1.82
CA SER A 198 -9.30 20.13 0.75
C SER A 198 -10.68 20.56 1.26
N GLY A 199 -11.48 21.22 0.41
CA GLY A 199 -12.89 21.50 0.67
C GLY A 199 -13.78 20.24 0.60
N GLY A 200 -13.25 19.12 0.09
CA GLY A 200 -13.91 17.82 0.02
C GLY A 200 -14.32 17.26 1.39
N ARG A 201 -15.35 16.40 1.43
CA ARG A 201 -15.85 15.82 2.69
C ARG A 201 -14.88 14.81 3.30
N ASP A 202 -14.11 14.11 2.47
CA ASP A 202 -13.30 12.96 2.91
C ASP A 202 -12.10 13.39 3.75
N SER A 203 -11.32 14.36 3.26
CA SER A 203 -10.17 14.92 4.00
C SER A 203 -10.60 15.64 5.28
N ARG A 204 -11.75 16.35 5.23
CA ARG A 204 -12.36 16.97 6.42
C ARG A 204 -12.79 15.95 7.46
N LEU A 205 -13.37 14.82 7.02
CA LEU A 205 -13.75 13.74 7.91
C LEU A 205 -12.53 13.14 8.62
N ILE A 206 -11.42 12.93 7.90
CA ILE A 206 -10.15 12.47 8.52
C ILE A 206 -9.68 13.49 9.56
N ALA A 207 -9.63 14.78 9.22
CA ALA A 207 -9.23 15.84 10.16
C ALA A 207 -10.12 15.86 11.42
N LEU A 208 -11.45 15.77 11.24
CA LEU A 208 -12.41 15.72 12.34
C LEU A 208 -12.18 14.52 13.25
N MET A 209 -11.91 13.34 12.67
CA MET A 209 -11.65 12.14 13.47
C MET A 209 -10.33 12.20 14.22
N LEU A 210 -9.26 12.73 13.61
CA LEU A 210 -8.01 12.98 14.32
C LEU A 210 -8.22 13.92 15.51
N LYS A 211 -8.99 15.00 15.31
CA LYS A 211 -9.33 15.93 16.40
C LYS A 211 -10.17 15.27 17.49
N ARG A 212 -11.17 14.46 17.11
CA ARG A 212 -12.03 13.70 18.03
C ARG A 212 -11.23 12.73 18.90
N LEU A 213 -10.20 12.10 18.34
CA LEU A 213 -9.29 11.20 19.06
C LEU A 213 -8.21 11.93 19.88
N GLY A 214 -8.18 13.27 19.86
CA GLY A 214 -7.17 14.07 20.56
C GLY A 214 -5.78 14.02 19.93
N TYR A 215 -5.68 13.68 18.64
CA TYR A 215 -4.41 13.67 17.92
C TYR A 215 -4.10 15.05 17.36
N ASP A 216 -3.39 15.87 18.14
CA ASP A 216 -3.12 17.27 17.78
C ASP A 216 -1.84 17.48 16.95
N ASN A 217 -0.96 16.48 16.84
CA ASN A 217 0.29 16.58 16.07
C ASN A 217 0.04 16.43 14.55
N VAL A 218 -0.74 17.36 13.99
CA VAL A 218 -1.20 17.37 12.60
C VAL A 218 -0.83 18.70 11.94
N ILE A 219 -0.26 18.60 10.74
CA ILE A 219 -0.06 19.72 9.82
C ILE A 219 -0.98 19.49 8.63
N CYS A 220 -2.03 20.28 8.51
CA CYS A 220 -2.89 20.30 7.34
C CYS A 220 -2.22 21.12 6.24
N TYR A 221 -2.24 20.62 5.00
CA TYR A 221 -1.72 21.38 3.87
C TYR A 221 -2.60 21.26 2.63
N GLY A 222 -2.57 22.29 1.80
CA GLY A 222 -3.23 22.32 0.50
C GLY A 222 -2.31 22.88 -0.56
N TYR A 223 -2.58 22.59 -1.83
CA TYR A 223 -1.83 23.11 -2.95
C TYR A 223 -2.78 23.55 -4.06
N GLY A 224 -2.40 24.57 -4.83
CA GLY A 224 -3.28 25.11 -5.85
C GLY A 224 -2.89 26.50 -6.34
N GLN A 225 -3.72 27.06 -7.22
CA GLN A 225 -3.65 28.48 -7.52
C GLN A 225 -4.06 29.31 -6.30
N PRO A 226 -3.37 30.41 -5.99
CA PRO A 226 -3.78 31.28 -4.89
C PRO A 226 -5.26 31.68 -4.98
N GLY A 227 -5.99 31.57 -3.86
CA GLY A 227 -7.40 31.94 -3.79
C GLY A 227 -8.39 30.91 -4.35
N ASN A 228 -7.96 29.68 -4.66
CA ASN A 228 -8.89 28.63 -5.07
C ASN A 228 -9.83 28.22 -3.93
N ASP A 229 -11.09 27.91 -4.29
CA ASP A 229 -12.16 27.61 -3.33
C ASP A 229 -11.81 26.42 -2.40
N GLU A 230 -11.16 25.38 -2.93
CA GLU A 230 -10.77 24.19 -2.16
C GLU A 230 -9.84 24.55 -1.00
N SER A 231 -8.86 25.44 -1.24
CA SER A 231 -7.88 25.84 -0.24
C SER A 231 -8.43 26.82 0.76
N VAL A 232 -9.34 27.72 0.34
CA VAL A 232 -10.05 28.63 1.26
C VAL A 232 -10.92 27.84 2.24
N ILE A 233 -11.64 26.83 1.76
CA ILE A 233 -12.46 25.98 2.64
C ILE A 233 -11.56 25.14 3.56
N ALA A 234 -10.47 24.57 3.03
CA ALA A 234 -9.53 23.77 3.80
C ALA A 234 -8.88 24.57 4.94
N GLU A 235 -8.45 25.81 4.67
CA GLU A 235 -7.91 26.73 5.67
C GLU A 235 -8.91 26.97 6.80
N GLN A 236 -10.15 27.33 6.47
CA GLN A 236 -11.21 27.54 7.46
C GLN A 236 -11.48 26.30 8.32
N VAL A 237 -11.35 25.10 7.76
CA VAL A 237 -11.51 23.85 8.51
C VAL A 237 -10.33 23.62 9.44
N ALA A 238 -9.09 23.79 8.95
CA ALA A 238 -7.89 23.64 9.76
C ALA A 238 -7.89 24.62 10.94
N GLU A 239 -8.25 25.88 10.71
CA GLU A 239 -8.39 26.90 11.76
C GLU A 239 -9.43 26.52 12.82
N LYS A 240 -10.62 26.07 12.39
CA LYS A 240 -11.68 25.62 13.31
C LYS A 240 -11.28 24.42 14.16
N LEU A 241 -10.49 23.50 13.58
CA LEU A 241 -9.96 22.33 14.29
C LEU A 241 -8.65 22.63 15.05
N GLN A 242 -8.14 23.86 14.92
CA GLN A 242 -6.89 24.32 15.52
C GLN A 242 -5.68 23.48 15.08
N PHE A 243 -5.68 23.03 13.83
CA PHE A 243 -4.50 22.43 13.21
C PHE A 243 -3.68 23.48 12.48
N ARG A 244 -2.36 23.25 12.43
CA ARG A 244 -1.47 24.09 11.60
C ARG A 244 -1.88 23.94 10.13
N TRP A 245 -1.99 25.07 9.43
CA TRP A 245 -2.32 25.11 8.00
C TRP A 245 -1.12 25.61 7.19
N GLU A 246 -0.82 24.93 6.08
CA GLU A 246 0.23 25.30 5.13
C GLU A 246 -0.32 25.27 3.70
N PHE A 247 -0.28 26.43 3.01
CA PHE A 247 -0.68 26.49 1.61
C PHE A 247 0.54 26.53 0.69
N VAL A 248 0.57 25.64 -0.31
CA VAL A 248 1.63 25.51 -1.30
C VAL A 248 1.12 26.03 -2.65
N PRO A 249 1.37 27.30 -3.01
CA PRO A 249 0.90 27.86 -4.26
C PRO A 249 1.66 27.28 -5.45
N TYR A 250 0.96 27.06 -6.57
CA TYR A 250 1.59 26.87 -7.88
C TYR A 250 1.02 27.81 -8.93
N SER A 251 1.81 28.09 -9.97
CA SER A 251 1.42 28.84 -11.16
C SER A 251 1.64 28.02 -12.43
N HIS A 252 1.03 28.44 -13.55
CA HIS A 252 1.30 27.84 -14.86
C HIS A 252 2.77 27.94 -15.25
N GLU A 253 3.45 29.03 -14.88
CA GLU A 253 4.88 29.22 -15.13
C GLU A 253 5.72 28.19 -14.36
N GLN A 254 5.42 27.96 -13.08
CA GLN A 254 6.11 26.94 -12.28
C GLN A 254 5.89 25.52 -12.83
N TRP A 255 4.68 25.21 -13.31
CA TRP A 255 4.40 23.94 -13.98
C TRP A 255 5.19 23.81 -15.30
N TYR A 256 5.28 24.88 -16.06
CA TYR A 256 6.04 24.92 -17.31
C TYR A 256 7.55 24.73 -17.07
N GLU A 257 8.10 25.37 -16.04
CA GLU A 257 9.49 25.19 -15.62
C GLU A 257 9.74 23.76 -15.14
N TRP A 258 8.85 23.22 -14.30
CA TRP A 258 8.94 21.85 -13.80
C TRP A 258 8.96 20.82 -14.93
N PHE A 259 8.09 20.95 -15.94
CA PHE A 259 8.03 20.03 -17.08
C PHE A 259 9.31 20.04 -17.93
N ARG A 260 10.15 21.08 -17.81
CA ARG A 260 11.42 21.20 -18.55
C ARG A 260 12.62 20.72 -17.75
N LEU A 261 12.43 20.25 -16.52
CA LEU A 261 13.52 19.67 -15.73
C LEU A 261 14.08 18.41 -16.42
N PRO A 262 15.39 18.14 -16.31
CA PRO A 262 16.02 16.96 -16.92
C PRO A 262 15.36 15.63 -16.54
N GLU A 263 14.77 15.56 -15.34
CA GLU A 263 14.07 14.37 -14.83
C GLU A 263 12.72 14.12 -15.51
N CYS A 264 12.18 15.12 -16.21
CA CYS A 264 10.90 15.05 -16.94
C CYS A 264 11.08 14.96 -18.47
N GLN A 265 12.31 15.05 -18.98
CA GLN A 265 12.65 14.90 -20.41
C GLN A 265 13.10 13.47 -20.72
#